data_AF-A0A1F2A5T0-F1
#
_entry.id   AF-A0A1F2A5T0-F1
#
_cell.length_a   1.000
_cell.length_b   1.000
_cell.length_c   1.000
_cell.angle_alpha   90.00
_cell.angle_beta   90.00
_cell.angle_gamma   90.00
#
_symmetry.space_group_name_H-M   'P 1'
#
loop_
_entity.id
_entity.type
_entity.pdbx_description
1 polymer ?
#
loop_
_entity_poly.entity_id
_entity_poly.type
_entity_poly.pdbx_seq_one_letter_code
_entity_poly.pdbx_strand_id
1 'polypeptide(L)'
;MQSSSARVPASERKKAKPILKWAGGKTQIVDDLMERLPKKFGKYIEPFFGGGALFFALEPRPAVIGEINPELVNLYTAVRDDLPAVIDHLKRHRNDKDHFYDVRAQDWQTLAAAEAAARTIFLNRTCFNGLYRVNRSGAFNVPFAGYRNPKILDEDNLRAAHQRLQKVEIVKGDYKDVLATHAEPGDLVFLDPPYLPISKYSDFKRYTKEQFYEEDHVDLATEVKRLHELGCHVILTNSNHPLVHELYNGFNIDVLKTKRHISSRGDRRTGEDVVVEIPPKKQFSVNLVPEPMDSQTLQFPATRFMGSKSKLLTDIWSVARQFEYENVIDLFSGSGIVSYMFKSKGKKILSNDYMAFSATMSKALVENSTHIFPQDRARRLIENIHPNDGFVANTFSGLYFNDADNQLIDSMRVGISKIRNPHQRAIAMAALIRACLKKRPRGIFTYTGMRYDDGRKDLKTSLADHFLAAVDSLNNAVFDNGKENKSRRGDAMTVRRQQDALVYIDPPYYSPLSDNEYVRRYHFVEGLARNWAGVEIQQNTLTKKFKSYPTPFSSRNGAHDAFDRLFKRHRESVLLVSYSSNSRPTLEEMVDLMSKYKRHVEVVPVNHRYSFGNQGHKVGDNRNKVLEYLFVGY
;
A
#
# COMPACT_ATOMS: atom_id res chain seq x y z
N MET A 1 -23.82 38.84 38.29
CA MET A 1 -22.41 38.67 38.70
C MET A 1 -21.91 37.35 38.13
N GLN A 2 -21.31 37.38 36.94
CA GLN A 2 -20.56 36.27 36.38
C GLN A 2 -19.09 36.50 36.73
N SER A 3 -18.52 35.63 37.57
CA SER A 3 -17.11 35.68 37.93
C SER A 3 -16.26 35.22 36.74
N SER A 4 -15.52 36.14 36.14
CA SER A 4 -14.56 35.82 35.09
C SER A 4 -13.40 35.01 35.67
N SER A 5 -13.27 33.73 35.29
CA SER A 5 -12.05 32.97 35.53
C SER A 5 -10.96 33.51 34.59
N ALA A 6 -10.05 34.33 35.13
CA ALA A 6 -8.88 34.80 34.41
C ALA A 6 -8.05 33.59 33.93
N ARG A 7 -7.86 33.47 32.60
CA ARG A 7 -6.95 32.49 32.01
C ARG A 7 -5.52 32.95 32.28
N VAL A 8 -4.82 32.22 33.14
CA VAL A 8 -3.37 32.34 33.33
C VAL A 8 -2.66 31.99 32.00
N PRO A 9 -1.72 32.81 31.52
CA PRO A 9 -1.00 32.60 30.26
C PRO A 9 -0.22 31.27 30.25
N ALA A 10 -0.06 30.68 29.07
CA ALA A 10 0.48 29.33 28.87
C ALA A 10 1.98 29.17 29.21
N SER A 11 2.72 30.26 29.44
CA SER A 11 4.18 30.28 29.55
C SER A 11 4.75 29.97 30.94
N GLU A 12 3.91 29.78 31.98
CA GLU A 12 4.38 29.46 33.36
C GLU A 12 3.85 28.13 33.93
N ARG A 13 3.19 27.30 33.12
CA ARG A 13 2.68 26.01 33.63
C ARG A 13 3.81 25.00 33.77
N LYS A 14 4.15 24.65 35.02
CA LYS A 14 5.08 23.57 35.35
C LYS A 14 4.62 22.26 34.69
N LYS A 15 5.48 21.67 33.85
CA LYS A 15 5.19 20.40 33.18
C LYS A 15 5.10 19.27 34.22
N ALA A 16 4.05 18.46 34.12
CA ALA A 16 3.88 17.32 35.02
C ALA A 16 5.02 16.31 34.81
N LYS A 17 5.41 15.63 35.88
CA LYS A 17 6.37 14.53 35.89
C LYS A 17 5.73 13.33 36.58
N PRO A 18 6.24 12.11 36.36
CA PRO A 18 5.80 10.92 37.08
C PRO A 18 5.63 11.15 38.59
N ILE A 19 4.44 10.79 39.10
CA ILE A 19 4.08 10.95 40.52
C ILE A 19 4.90 10.02 41.40
N LEU A 20 5.22 8.82 40.90
CA LEU A 20 6.00 7.81 41.59
C LEU A 20 7.40 7.69 41.00
N LYS A 21 8.36 7.26 41.82
CA LYS A 21 9.54 6.56 41.30
C LYS A 21 9.07 5.18 40.84
N TRP A 22 9.37 4.82 39.60
CA TRP A 22 8.90 3.58 39.00
C TRP A 22 10.06 2.76 38.44
N ALA A 23 10.09 1.46 38.73
CA ALA A 23 11.04 0.57 38.10
C ALA A 23 10.75 0.49 36.60
N GLY A 24 11.77 0.67 35.76
CA GLY A 24 11.58 0.72 34.31
C GLY A 24 11.07 2.07 33.78
N GLY A 25 10.91 3.10 34.61
CA GLY A 25 10.41 4.41 34.20
C GLY A 25 11.22 5.03 33.04
N LYS A 26 10.53 5.40 31.97
CA LYS A 26 11.12 5.83 30.69
C LYS A 26 11.63 7.26 30.63
N THR A 27 11.77 7.94 31.78
CA THR A 27 12.23 9.33 31.84
C THR A 27 13.62 9.54 31.22
N GLN A 28 14.50 8.53 31.21
CA GLN A 28 15.83 8.64 30.61
C GLN A 28 15.84 8.61 29.08
N ILE A 29 14.84 7.97 28.46
CA ILE A 29 14.72 7.81 27.01
C ILE A 29 13.49 8.50 26.45
N VAL A 30 12.85 9.38 27.25
CA VAL A 30 11.59 10.00 26.87
C VAL A 30 11.78 10.93 25.67
N ASP A 31 12.92 11.61 25.57
CA ASP A 31 13.24 12.47 24.44
C ASP A 31 13.44 11.63 23.16
N ASP A 32 14.16 10.51 23.25
CA ASP A 32 14.30 9.55 22.14
C ASP A 32 12.95 8.96 21.70
N LEU A 33 12.04 8.68 22.64
CA LEU A 33 10.69 8.21 22.34
C LEU A 33 9.86 9.30 21.65
N MET A 34 9.94 10.55 22.12
CA MET A 34 9.21 11.69 21.55
C MET A 34 9.61 11.96 20.09
N GLU A 35 10.87 11.74 19.73
CA GLU A 35 11.36 11.89 18.34
C GLU A 35 10.79 10.84 17.38
N ARG A 36 10.39 9.68 17.89
CA ARG A 36 9.82 8.56 17.11
C ARG A 36 8.30 8.61 16.99
N LEU A 37 7.65 9.49 17.75
CA LEU A 37 6.19 9.58 17.70
C LEU A 37 5.70 10.10 16.35
N PRO A 38 4.54 9.63 15.88
CA PRO A 38 3.92 10.19 14.69
C PRO A 38 3.55 11.65 14.91
N LYS A 39 3.71 12.48 13.86
CA LYS A 39 3.36 13.92 13.92
C LYS A 39 1.88 14.17 14.20
N LYS A 40 1.02 13.21 13.86
CA LYS A 40 -0.43 13.24 14.09
C LYS A 40 -0.88 11.84 14.47
N PHE A 41 -1.75 11.77 15.46
CA PHE A 41 -2.43 10.55 15.90
C PHE A 41 -3.79 10.92 16.47
N GLY A 42 -4.68 9.93 16.60
CA GLY A 42 -5.97 10.07 17.25
C GLY A 42 -5.84 10.12 18.78
N LYS A 43 -6.28 9.06 19.43
CA LYS A 43 -6.20 8.86 20.88
C LYS A 43 -4.85 8.29 21.27
N TYR A 44 -4.37 8.66 22.45
CA TYR A 44 -3.22 8.01 23.08
C TYR A 44 -3.69 6.89 23.99
N ILE A 45 -3.09 5.71 23.89
CA ILE A 45 -3.43 4.54 24.69
C ILE A 45 -2.15 3.97 25.31
N GLU A 46 -2.11 3.87 26.65
CA GLU A 46 -0.98 3.30 27.40
C GLU A 46 -1.52 2.29 28.42
N PRO A 47 -1.64 0.99 28.07
CA PRO A 47 -2.24 -0.03 28.92
C PRO A 47 -1.29 -0.60 29.99
N PHE A 48 -0.02 -0.19 29.97
CA PHE A 48 1.00 -0.50 30.97
C PHE A 48 1.47 0.80 31.63
N PHE A 49 0.56 1.52 32.26
CA PHE A 49 0.80 2.91 32.62
C PHE A 49 1.96 3.10 33.61
N GLY A 50 2.06 2.25 34.64
CA GLY A 50 3.13 2.31 35.62
C GLY A 50 3.33 3.71 36.21
N GLY A 51 4.42 4.40 35.82
CA GLY A 51 4.73 5.77 36.24
C GLY A 51 4.25 6.89 35.32
N GLY A 52 3.82 6.57 34.08
CA GLY A 52 3.29 7.52 33.09
C GLY A 52 4.32 8.48 32.48
N ALA A 53 5.58 8.05 32.33
CA ALA A 53 6.67 8.94 31.90
C ALA A 53 6.42 9.57 30.52
N LEU A 54 6.00 8.77 29.54
CA LEU A 54 5.70 9.27 28.20
C LEU A 54 4.41 10.10 28.20
N PHE A 55 3.34 9.63 28.86
CA PHE A 55 2.09 10.38 29.00
C PHE A 55 2.30 11.81 29.54
N PHE A 56 3.04 11.98 30.65
CA PHE A 56 3.26 13.30 31.23
C PHE A 56 4.19 14.18 30.38
N ALA A 57 5.07 13.58 29.57
CA ALA A 57 5.93 14.31 28.64
C ALA A 57 5.18 14.75 27.37
N LEU A 58 4.32 13.89 26.84
CA LEU A 58 3.55 14.11 25.61
C LEU A 58 2.32 14.99 25.86
N GLU A 59 1.72 14.90 27.05
CA GLU A 59 0.47 15.56 27.42
C GLU A 59 -0.70 15.33 26.42
N PRO A 60 -0.97 14.07 26.01
CA PRO A 60 -1.88 13.77 24.91
C PRO A 60 -3.35 14.01 25.27
N ARG A 61 -4.18 14.35 24.27
CA ARG A 61 -5.64 14.45 24.39
C ARG A 61 -6.32 14.09 23.05
N PRO A 62 -7.30 13.17 23.02
CA PRO A 62 -7.80 12.33 24.12
C PRO A 62 -6.80 11.22 24.54
N ALA A 63 -6.95 10.67 25.74
CA ALA A 63 -6.07 9.62 26.26
C ALA A 63 -6.80 8.58 27.13
N VAL A 64 -6.40 7.32 26.99
CA VAL A 64 -6.80 6.18 27.81
C VAL A 64 -5.54 5.60 28.45
N ILE A 65 -5.53 5.48 29.77
CA ILE A 65 -4.44 4.83 30.50
C ILE A 65 -4.99 3.60 31.21
N GLY A 66 -4.30 2.49 31.06
CA GLY A 66 -4.66 1.19 31.64
C GLY A 66 -3.59 0.72 32.62
N GLU A 67 -4.03 0.03 33.66
CA GLU A 67 -3.12 -0.61 34.61
C GLU A 67 -3.80 -1.80 35.28
N ILE A 68 -3.05 -2.89 35.44
CA ILE A 68 -3.56 -4.11 36.09
C ILE A 68 -3.55 -3.98 37.61
N ASN A 69 -2.62 -3.17 38.15
CA ASN A 69 -2.52 -2.94 39.59
C ASN A 69 -3.63 -1.98 40.10
N PRO A 70 -4.59 -2.46 40.88
CA PRO A 70 -5.69 -1.63 41.37
C PRO A 70 -5.27 -0.52 42.34
N GLU A 71 -4.15 -0.66 43.07
CA GLU A 71 -3.66 0.39 43.97
C GLU A 71 -3.12 1.59 43.17
N LEU A 72 -2.50 1.34 42.01
CA LEU A 72 -2.07 2.41 41.09
C LEU A 72 -3.26 3.07 40.40
N VAL A 73 -4.25 2.29 39.97
CA VAL A 73 -5.49 2.86 39.42
C VAL A 73 -6.16 3.78 40.44
N ASN A 74 -6.26 3.34 41.71
CA ASN A 74 -6.75 4.18 42.81
C ASN A 74 -5.92 5.46 42.98
N LEU A 75 -4.58 5.35 42.97
CA LEU A 75 -3.70 6.51 43.08
C LEU A 75 -3.99 7.56 42.01
N TYR A 76 -3.97 7.19 40.72
CA TYR A 76 -4.16 8.15 39.63
C TYR A 76 -5.59 8.69 39.60
N THR A 77 -6.59 7.86 39.92
CA THR A 77 -8.00 8.28 40.05
C THR A 77 -8.18 9.29 41.18
N ALA A 78 -7.65 9.02 42.37
CA ALA A 78 -7.76 9.93 43.51
C ALA A 78 -7.03 11.26 43.25
N VAL A 79 -5.86 11.25 42.61
CA VAL A 79 -5.17 12.48 42.21
C VAL A 79 -5.97 13.25 41.15
N ARG A 80 -6.70 12.58 40.26
CA ARG A 80 -7.60 13.22 39.30
C ARG A 80 -8.84 13.82 39.98
N ASP A 81 -9.47 13.09 40.88
CA ASP A 81 -10.83 13.40 41.34
C ASP A 81 -10.86 14.21 42.65
N ASP A 82 -9.91 14.00 43.57
CA ASP A 82 -9.86 14.68 44.87
C ASP A 82 -8.41 14.96 45.33
N LEU A 83 -7.70 15.75 44.52
CA LEU A 83 -6.34 16.18 44.86
C LEU A 83 -6.22 16.88 46.23
N PRO A 84 -7.14 17.78 46.64
CA PRO A 84 -7.04 18.44 47.94
C PRO A 84 -6.97 17.46 49.11
N ALA A 85 -7.84 16.43 49.13
CA ALA A 85 -7.79 15.40 50.17
C ALA A 85 -6.47 14.62 50.15
N VAL A 86 -5.97 14.24 48.95
CA VAL A 86 -4.66 13.55 48.82
C VAL A 86 -3.53 14.38 49.42
N ILE A 87 -3.49 15.69 49.13
CA ILE A 87 -2.48 16.61 49.67
C ILE A 87 -2.59 16.69 51.21
N ASP A 88 -3.81 16.78 51.74
CA ASP A 88 -4.02 16.92 53.18
C ASP A 88 -3.65 15.65 53.96
N HIS A 89 -3.87 14.46 53.39
CA HIS A 89 -3.33 13.22 53.94
C HIS A 89 -1.79 13.17 53.84
N LEU A 90 -1.21 13.59 52.71
CA LEU A 90 0.26 13.61 52.52
C LEU A 90 0.98 14.51 53.54
N LYS A 91 0.40 15.66 53.89
CA LYS A 91 0.95 16.58 54.89
C LYS A 91 1.07 15.96 56.28
N ARG A 92 0.30 14.92 56.59
CA ARG A 92 0.27 14.26 57.91
C ARG A 92 1.37 13.23 58.07
N HIS A 93 1.96 12.75 56.98
CA HIS A 93 3.01 11.73 57.04
C HIS A 93 4.34 12.31 57.53
N ARG A 94 5.00 11.57 58.42
CA ARG A 94 6.33 11.89 58.94
C ARG A 94 7.35 10.88 58.39
N ASN A 95 8.57 11.35 58.13
CA ASN A 95 9.65 10.49 57.65
C ASN A 95 10.38 9.84 58.83
N ASP A 96 9.69 8.92 59.50
CA ASP A 96 10.23 8.14 60.60
C ASP A 96 9.99 6.65 60.39
N LYS A 97 10.88 5.83 60.98
CA LYS A 97 10.94 4.40 60.70
C LYS A 97 9.70 3.67 61.21
N ASP A 98 9.22 4.03 62.40
CA ASP A 98 8.10 3.34 63.05
C ASP A 98 6.80 3.68 62.32
N HIS A 99 6.55 4.97 62.04
CA HIS A 99 5.42 5.43 61.21
C HIS A 99 5.45 4.82 59.82
N PHE A 100 6.62 4.65 59.20
CA PHE A 100 6.72 3.95 57.92
C PHE A 100 6.16 2.53 58.01
N TYR A 101 6.52 1.77 59.04
CA TYR A 101 6.05 0.40 59.20
C TYR A 101 4.58 0.31 59.59
N ASP A 102 4.08 1.27 60.37
CA ASP A 102 2.65 1.40 60.68
C ASP A 102 1.83 1.64 59.41
N VAL A 103 2.22 2.63 58.59
CA VAL A 103 1.58 2.94 57.31
C VAL A 103 1.70 1.77 56.33
N ARG A 104 2.85 1.08 56.32
CA ARG A 104 3.06 -0.09 55.45
C ARG A 104 2.13 -1.25 55.83
N ALA A 105 1.84 -1.42 57.12
CA ALA A 105 0.97 -2.49 57.62
C ALA A 105 -0.52 -2.25 57.30
N GLN A 106 -0.91 -1.01 57.00
CA GLN A 106 -2.28 -0.69 56.59
C GLN A 106 -2.66 -1.40 55.29
N ASP A 107 -3.91 -1.88 55.22
CA ASP A 107 -4.52 -2.36 54.00
C ASP A 107 -5.16 -1.19 53.24
N TRP A 108 -4.65 -0.89 52.05
CA TRP A 108 -5.12 0.22 51.24
C TRP A 108 -6.59 0.06 50.82
N GLN A 109 -7.11 -1.17 50.75
CA GLN A 109 -8.50 -1.43 50.37
C GLN A 109 -9.49 -0.98 51.44
N THR A 110 -9.03 -0.84 52.69
CA THR A 110 -9.84 -0.38 53.82
C THR A 110 -9.81 1.14 54.03
N LEU A 111 -8.92 1.83 53.31
CA LEU A 111 -8.75 3.28 53.41
C LEU A 111 -9.65 4.01 52.41
N ALA A 112 -9.98 5.27 52.70
CA ALA A 112 -10.59 6.14 51.71
C ALA A 112 -9.65 6.33 50.51
N ALA A 113 -10.19 6.49 49.30
CA ALA A 113 -9.40 6.52 48.05
C ALA A 113 -8.23 7.53 48.09
N ALA A 114 -8.49 8.75 48.59
CA ALA A 114 -7.48 9.79 48.74
C ALA A 114 -6.39 9.45 49.78
N GLU A 115 -6.76 8.79 50.86
CA GLU A 115 -5.83 8.32 51.89
C GLU A 115 -4.96 7.16 51.39
N ALA A 116 -5.56 6.20 50.68
CA ALA A 116 -4.85 5.10 50.03
C ALA A 116 -3.83 5.62 48.98
N ALA A 117 -4.19 6.65 48.22
CA ALA A 117 -3.30 7.31 47.28
C ALA A 117 -2.13 8.02 47.98
N ALA A 118 -2.42 8.78 49.06
CA ALA A 118 -1.40 9.43 49.88
C ALA A 118 -0.44 8.40 50.50
N ARG A 119 -0.97 7.29 51.04
CA ARG A 119 -0.19 6.15 51.53
C ARG A 119 0.75 5.61 50.46
N THR A 120 0.26 5.38 49.24
CA THR A 120 1.05 4.84 48.12
C THR A 120 2.23 5.76 47.78
N ILE A 121 1.97 7.07 47.67
CA ILE A 121 3.01 8.08 47.40
C ILE A 121 4.02 8.11 48.55
N PHE A 122 3.56 8.15 49.81
CA PHE A 122 4.43 8.17 50.97
C PHE A 122 5.37 6.96 51.01
N LEU A 123 4.83 5.75 50.87
CA LEU A 123 5.62 4.51 50.85
C LEU A 123 6.62 4.53 49.70
N ASN A 124 6.21 4.91 48.48
CA ASN A 124 7.12 5.02 47.34
C ASN A 124 8.27 6.03 47.57
N ARG A 125 7.99 7.16 48.23
CA ARG A 125 9.01 8.21 48.45
C ARG A 125 9.99 7.86 49.58
N THR A 126 9.62 6.96 50.49
CA THR A 126 10.38 6.63 51.71
C THR A 126 10.96 5.21 51.73
N CYS A 127 10.46 4.29 50.90
CA CYS A 127 10.97 2.92 50.80
C CYS A 127 12.23 2.81 49.94
N PHE A 128 12.93 1.68 50.08
CA PHE A 128 14.18 1.40 49.36
C PHE A 128 14.01 1.53 47.84
N ASN A 129 14.76 2.47 47.24
CA ASN A 129 14.78 2.79 45.81
C ASN A 129 13.43 3.20 45.20
N GLY A 130 12.42 3.52 46.01
CA GLY A 130 11.07 3.80 45.52
C GLY A 130 10.47 2.66 44.72
N LEU A 131 10.74 1.44 45.16
CA LEU A 131 10.24 0.23 44.52
C LEU A 131 8.79 -0.01 44.93
N TYR A 132 7.96 -0.45 43.99
CA TYR A 132 6.66 -1.03 44.31
C TYR A 132 6.80 -2.55 44.25
N ARG A 133 6.58 -3.23 45.39
CA ARG A 133 6.67 -4.69 45.49
C ARG A 133 5.71 -5.22 46.53
N VAL A 134 4.96 -6.24 46.14
CA VAL A 134 4.02 -6.95 47.01
C VAL A 134 4.48 -8.39 47.26
N ASN A 135 4.03 -8.98 48.36
CA ASN A 135 4.18 -10.40 48.62
C ASN A 135 3.06 -11.22 47.92
N ARG A 136 3.03 -12.54 48.12
CA ARG A 136 2.00 -13.42 47.56
C ARG A 136 0.58 -13.09 48.02
N SER A 137 0.42 -12.48 49.20
CA SER A 137 -0.87 -12.02 49.72
C SER A 137 -1.26 -10.62 49.21
N GLY A 138 -0.46 -10.01 48.31
CA GLY A 138 -0.72 -8.69 47.75
C GLY A 138 -0.32 -7.51 48.65
N ALA A 139 0.31 -7.78 49.81
CA ALA A 139 0.72 -6.73 50.74
C ALA A 139 2.10 -6.15 50.37
N PHE A 140 2.23 -4.83 50.40
CA PHE A 140 3.47 -4.10 50.14
C PHE A 140 4.58 -4.51 51.12
N ASN A 141 5.77 -4.88 50.62
CA ASN A 141 6.82 -5.49 51.45
C ASN A 141 8.22 -4.88 51.27
N VAL A 142 8.33 -3.66 50.74
CA VAL A 142 9.63 -2.97 50.59
C VAL A 142 10.03 -2.36 51.95
N PRO A 143 11.30 -2.46 52.38
CA PRO A 143 11.76 -1.88 53.64
C PRO A 143 11.95 -0.36 53.55
N PHE A 144 12.00 0.29 54.70
CA PHE A 144 12.32 1.72 54.85
C PHE A 144 13.74 2.01 54.35
N ALA A 145 13.93 3.11 53.60
CA ALA A 145 15.23 3.47 53.02
C ALA A 145 16.13 4.33 53.93
N GLY A 146 15.56 5.04 54.90
CA GLY A 146 16.33 6.00 55.72
C GLY A 146 16.81 7.24 54.97
N TYR A 147 16.10 7.69 53.93
CA TYR A 147 16.42 8.95 53.25
C TYR A 147 16.33 10.13 54.22
N ARG A 148 17.29 11.06 54.20
CA ARG A 148 17.30 12.21 55.14
C ARG A 148 16.15 13.19 54.91
N ASN A 149 15.85 13.54 53.66
CA ASN A 149 14.79 14.48 53.31
C ASN A 149 14.07 14.04 52.02
N PRO A 150 13.29 12.95 52.04
CA PRO A 150 12.53 12.53 50.88
C PRO A 150 11.43 13.56 50.58
N LYS A 151 11.28 13.92 49.30
CA LYS A 151 10.18 14.77 48.84
C LYS A 151 8.87 13.97 48.85
N ILE A 152 8.27 13.83 50.03
CA ILE A 152 7.00 13.10 50.26
C ILE A 152 5.86 13.83 49.56
N LEU A 153 5.78 15.16 49.76
CA LEU A 153 4.82 16.02 49.10
C LEU A 153 5.52 16.86 48.02
N ASP A 154 5.18 16.61 46.76
CA ASP A 154 5.53 17.47 45.63
C ASP A 154 4.27 18.15 45.11
N GLU A 155 3.79 19.15 45.85
CA GLU A 155 2.49 19.77 45.62
C GLU A 155 2.36 20.34 44.20
N ASP A 156 3.38 21.04 43.71
CA ASP A 156 3.37 21.58 42.35
C ASP A 156 3.22 20.48 41.29
N ASN A 157 3.94 19.36 41.46
CA ASN A 157 3.86 18.26 40.51
C ASN A 157 2.50 17.56 40.57
N LEU A 158 1.94 17.39 41.77
CA LEU A 158 0.61 16.80 41.94
C LEU A 158 -0.48 17.68 41.33
N ARG A 159 -0.38 19.01 41.49
CA ARG A 159 -1.30 19.96 40.84
C ARG A 159 -1.18 19.91 39.32
N ALA A 160 0.04 19.83 38.78
CA ALA A 160 0.26 19.66 37.35
C ALA A 160 -0.30 18.32 36.85
N ALA A 161 -0.04 17.21 37.57
CA ALA A 161 -0.54 15.88 37.22
C ALA A 161 -2.08 15.83 37.28
N HIS A 162 -2.70 16.38 38.32
CA HIS A 162 -4.16 16.50 38.44
C HIS A 162 -4.77 17.19 37.22
N GLN A 163 -4.21 18.33 36.79
CA GLN A 163 -4.68 19.03 35.58
C GLN A 163 -4.54 18.21 34.30
N ARG A 164 -3.53 17.33 34.22
CA ARG A 164 -3.30 16.47 33.05
C ARG A 164 -4.18 15.24 33.03
N LEU A 165 -4.47 14.68 34.20
CA LEU A 165 -5.36 13.54 34.36
C LEU A 165 -6.83 13.93 34.18
N GLN A 166 -7.17 15.23 34.23
CA GLN A 166 -8.50 15.70 33.88
C GLN A 166 -8.86 15.25 32.45
N LYS A 167 -10.01 14.57 32.31
CA LYS A 167 -10.53 14.01 31.05
C LYS A 167 -9.71 12.87 30.45
N VAL A 168 -8.82 12.25 31.24
CA VAL A 168 -8.20 10.97 30.89
C VAL A 168 -9.10 9.87 31.41
N GLU A 169 -9.36 8.89 30.55
CA GLU A 169 -10.01 7.65 30.94
C GLU A 169 -8.99 6.73 31.62
N ILE A 170 -9.24 6.36 32.87
CA ILE A 170 -8.35 5.53 33.68
C ILE A 170 -9.04 4.19 33.87
N VAL A 171 -8.45 3.13 33.34
CA VAL A 171 -9.06 1.79 33.28
C VAL A 171 -8.26 0.81 34.13
N LYS A 172 -8.96 0.06 34.98
CA LYS A 172 -8.40 -1.13 35.64
C LYS A 172 -8.69 -2.33 34.73
N GLY A 173 -7.66 -2.96 34.18
CA GLY A 173 -7.84 -4.13 33.32
C GLY A 173 -6.52 -4.68 32.80
N ASP A 174 -6.60 -5.89 32.22
CA ASP A 174 -5.51 -6.44 31.43
C ASP A 174 -5.31 -5.63 30.15
N TYR A 175 -4.08 -5.60 29.63
CA TYR A 175 -3.76 -4.83 28.44
C TYR A 175 -4.58 -5.27 27.22
N LYS A 176 -4.92 -6.56 27.10
CA LYS A 176 -5.73 -7.08 25.99
C LYS A 176 -7.13 -6.47 26.01
N ASP A 177 -7.76 -6.38 27.19
CA ASP A 177 -9.10 -5.83 27.33
C ASP A 177 -9.13 -4.32 27.04
N VAL A 178 -8.12 -3.58 27.54
CA VAL A 178 -7.98 -2.15 27.29
C VAL A 178 -7.79 -1.88 25.78
N LEU A 179 -6.90 -2.62 25.13
CA LEU A 179 -6.65 -2.46 23.69
C LEU A 179 -7.82 -2.91 22.82
N ALA A 180 -8.50 -3.99 23.19
CA ALA A 180 -9.68 -4.48 22.47
C ALA A 180 -10.85 -3.50 22.54
N THR A 181 -11.02 -2.81 23.67
CA THR A 181 -12.14 -1.90 23.90
C THR A 181 -11.88 -0.50 23.31
N HIS A 182 -10.65 0.01 23.40
CA HIS A 182 -10.40 1.43 23.17
C HIS A 182 -9.62 1.76 21.89
N ALA A 183 -8.90 0.80 21.29
CA ALA A 183 -8.04 1.08 20.14
C ALA A 183 -8.83 1.23 18.84
N GLU A 184 -8.62 2.34 18.14
CA GLU A 184 -9.21 2.66 16.85
C GLU A 184 -8.12 2.97 15.79
N PRO A 185 -8.43 2.88 14.49
CA PRO A 185 -7.49 3.26 13.44
C PRO A 185 -6.97 4.70 13.61
N GLY A 186 -5.66 4.89 13.46
CA GLY A 186 -4.99 6.19 13.62
C GLY A 186 -4.57 6.54 15.05
N ASP A 187 -4.94 5.74 16.05
CA ASP A 187 -4.52 5.95 17.44
C ASP A 187 -3.01 5.69 17.63
N LEU A 188 -2.43 6.29 18.67
CA LEU A 188 -1.09 6.02 19.15
C LEU A 188 -1.15 5.14 20.40
N VAL A 189 -0.58 3.94 20.29
CA VAL A 189 -0.50 2.97 21.38
C VAL A 189 0.95 2.87 21.86
N PHE A 190 1.18 3.12 23.14
CA PHE A 190 2.48 2.94 23.78
C PHE A 190 2.46 1.70 24.68
N LEU A 191 3.34 0.75 24.39
CA LEU A 191 3.44 -0.53 25.10
C LEU A 191 4.78 -0.62 25.84
N ASP A 192 4.72 -0.63 27.17
CA ASP A 192 5.88 -0.81 28.05
C ASP A 192 5.64 -1.98 29.02
N PRO A 193 5.58 -3.23 28.51
CA PRO A 193 5.32 -4.40 29.33
C PRO A 193 6.48 -4.65 30.32
N PRO A 194 6.29 -5.50 31.35
CA PRO A 194 7.42 -6.04 32.10
C PRO A 194 8.45 -6.71 31.18
N TYR A 195 9.74 -6.47 31.42
CA TYR A 195 10.82 -6.89 30.50
C TYR A 195 11.26 -8.34 30.68
N LEU A 196 11.65 -8.97 29.56
CA LEU A 196 12.34 -10.27 29.59
C LEU A 196 13.71 -10.16 30.31
N PRO A 197 14.08 -11.16 31.12
CA PRO A 197 15.38 -11.19 31.78
C PRO A 197 16.49 -11.56 30.78
N ILE A 198 17.53 -10.71 30.67
CA ILE A 198 18.67 -10.91 29.74
C ILE A 198 19.66 -12.00 30.22
N SER A 199 19.59 -12.45 31.48
CA SER A 199 20.47 -13.50 32.03
C SER A 199 19.80 -14.31 33.15
N LYS A 200 20.29 -15.54 33.41
CA LYS A 200 19.86 -16.41 34.52
C LYS A 200 19.94 -15.76 35.93
N TYR A 201 20.70 -14.68 36.09
CA TYR A 201 20.89 -13.97 37.37
C TYR A 201 20.23 -12.58 37.42
N SER A 202 19.70 -12.08 36.30
CA SER A 202 18.96 -10.81 36.25
C SER A 202 17.49 -11.05 36.54
N ASP A 203 17.20 -11.48 37.76
CA ASP A 203 15.87 -11.90 38.18
C ASP A 203 15.01 -10.66 38.53
N PHE A 204 14.55 -9.95 37.49
CA PHE A 204 13.53 -8.90 37.62
C PHE A 204 12.11 -9.47 37.88
N LYS A 205 11.99 -10.80 38.05
CA LYS A 205 10.76 -11.59 38.21
C LYS A 205 9.95 -11.36 39.50
N ARG A 206 10.10 -10.23 40.20
CA ARG A 206 9.58 -10.05 41.58
C ARG A 206 8.55 -8.93 41.80
N TYR A 207 8.03 -8.27 40.75
CA TYR A 207 7.35 -6.97 40.94
C TYR A 207 5.82 -6.92 40.80
N THR A 208 5.14 -8.02 40.49
CA THR A 208 3.67 -8.12 40.48
C THR A 208 3.22 -9.52 40.89
N LYS A 209 1.98 -9.67 41.39
CA LYS A 209 1.40 -10.97 41.77
C LYS A 209 1.22 -11.89 40.56
N GLU A 210 0.92 -11.30 39.42
CA GLU A 210 0.86 -11.92 38.09
C GLU A 210 2.20 -11.70 37.38
N GLN A 211 2.81 -12.80 36.91
CA GLN A 211 4.11 -12.79 36.24
C GLN A 211 3.87 -12.69 34.73
N PHE A 212 4.63 -11.83 34.03
CA PHE A 212 4.62 -11.72 32.57
C PHE A 212 5.72 -12.64 32.02
N TYR A 213 5.33 -13.78 31.46
CA TYR A 213 6.21 -14.84 30.98
C TYR A 213 6.50 -14.69 29.47
N GLU A 214 7.32 -15.60 28.93
CA GLU A 214 7.64 -15.62 27.49
C GLU A 214 6.38 -15.78 26.64
N GLU A 215 5.42 -16.59 27.09
CA GLU A 215 4.12 -16.78 26.42
C GLU A 215 3.32 -15.48 26.37
N ASP A 216 3.36 -14.66 27.42
CA ASP A 216 2.68 -13.36 27.44
C ASP A 216 3.32 -12.37 26.45
N HIS A 217 4.62 -12.48 26.19
CA HIS A 217 5.29 -11.71 25.14
C HIS A 217 4.89 -12.17 23.74
N VAL A 218 4.67 -13.48 23.54
CA VAL A 218 4.15 -14.02 22.27
C VAL A 218 2.72 -13.52 22.02
N ASP A 219 1.88 -13.53 23.06
CA ASP A 219 0.53 -12.99 23.01
C ASP A 219 0.53 -11.48 22.73
N LEU A 220 1.42 -10.72 23.38
CA LEU A 220 1.60 -9.30 23.13
C LEU A 220 2.03 -9.04 21.69
N ALA A 221 2.93 -9.86 21.12
CA ALA A 221 3.32 -9.74 19.72
C ALA A 221 2.16 -10.00 18.76
N THR A 222 1.28 -10.95 19.09
CA THR A 222 0.04 -11.19 18.34
C THR A 222 -0.88 -9.97 18.38
N GLU A 223 -1.02 -9.35 19.56
CA GLU A 223 -1.83 -8.15 19.73
C GLU A 223 -1.24 -6.92 19.02
N VAL A 224 0.09 -6.76 19.05
CA VAL A 224 0.80 -5.72 18.27
C VAL A 224 0.52 -5.89 16.77
N LYS A 225 0.53 -7.12 16.27
CA LYS A 225 0.18 -7.40 14.86
C LYS A 225 -1.27 -7.02 14.56
N ARG A 226 -2.22 -7.31 15.46
CA ARG A 226 -3.63 -6.90 15.31
C ARG A 226 -3.75 -5.37 15.24
N LEU A 227 -3.08 -4.65 16.13
CA LEU A 227 -3.07 -3.17 16.15
C LEU A 227 -2.44 -2.57 14.90
N HIS A 228 -1.34 -3.15 14.42
CA HIS A 228 -0.74 -2.81 13.13
C HIS A 228 -1.77 -2.93 12.01
N GLU A 229 -2.47 -4.08 11.93
CA GLU A 229 -3.48 -4.35 10.90
C GLU A 229 -4.71 -3.44 11.01
N LEU A 230 -5.11 -3.08 12.24
CA LEU A 230 -6.18 -2.13 12.51
C LEU A 230 -5.84 -0.71 12.02
N GLY A 231 -4.55 -0.38 11.89
CA GLY A 231 -4.09 0.92 11.45
C GLY A 231 -3.70 1.85 12.60
N CYS A 232 -3.30 1.32 13.75
CA CYS A 232 -2.74 2.10 14.85
C CYS A 232 -1.23 2.35 14.64
N HIS A 233 -0.73 3.45 15.19
CA HIS A 233 0.70 3.64 15.45
C HIS A 233 1.05 2.95 16.76
N VAL A 234 2.02 2.04 16.77
CA VAL A 234 2.44 1.36 18.01
C VAL A 234 3.93 1.62 18.26
N ILE A 235 4.25 2.06 19.47
CA ILE A 235 5.61 2.15 19.99
C ILE A 235 5.72 1.18 21.14
N LEU A 236 6.63 0.21 21.03
CA LEU A 236 6.87 -0.78 22.06
C LEU A 236 8.28 -0.65 22.60
N THR A 237 8.45 -0.79 23.91
CA THR A 237 9.78 -0.88 24.53
C THR A 237 9.96 -2.21 25.25
N ASN A 238 11.16 -2.77 25.18
CA ASN A 238 11.50 -4.01 25.86
C ASN A 238 13.00 -4.09 26.18
N SER A 239 13.43 -5.15 26.84
CA SER A 239 14.85 -5.51 26.96
C SER A 239 15.47 -5.85 25.61
N ASN A 240 16.80 -5.66 25.48
CA ASN A 240 17.56 -6.19 24.35
C ASN A 240 17.76 -7.72 24.47
N HIS A 241 16.67 -8.48 24.29
CA HIS A 241 16.63 -9.94 24.37
C HIS A 241 16.39 -10.55 22.97
N PRO A 242 17.05 -11.67 22.60
CA PRO A 242 16.89 -12.29 21.27
C PRO A 242 15.43 -12.55 20.85
N LEU A 243 14.60 -13.01 21.79
CA LEU A 243 13.16 -13.25 21.54
C LEU A 243 12.42 -11.98 21.09
N VAL A 244 12.81 -10.78 21.54
CA VAL A 244 12.18 -9.52 21.10
C VAL A 244 12.47 -9.28 19.62
N HIS A 245 13.71 -9.51 19.19
CA HIS A 245 14.09 -9.39 17.78
C HIS A 245 13.38 -10.41 16.90
N GLU A 246 13.16 -11.62 17.42
CA GLU A 246 12.39 -12.66 16.72
C GLU A 246 10.90 -12.29 16.58
N LEU A 247 10.25 -11.93 17.70
CA LEU A 247 8.81 -11.64 17.75
C LEU A 247 8.41 -10.44 16.88
N TYR A 248 9.28 -9.41 16.81
CA TYR A 248 9.01 -8.19 16.07
C TYR A 248 9.84 -8.08 14.78
N ASN A 249 10.34 -9.22 14.28
CA ASN A 249 11.04 -9.29 13.00
C ASN A 249 10.14 -8.77 11.87
N GLY A 250 10.60 -7.73 11.17
CA GLY A 250 9.83 -7.04 10.13
C GLY A 250 9.40 -5.61 10.48
N PHE A 251 9.62 -5.18 11.73
CA PHE A 251 9.45 -3.78 12.15
C PHE A 251 10.80 -3.10 12.41
N ASN A 252 10.80 -1.78 12.57
CA ASN A 252 12.03 -1.06 12.91
C ASN A 252 12.36 -1.30 14.39
N ILE A 253 13.58 -1.78 14.66
CA ILE A 253 14.06 -2.11 16.00
C ILE A 253 15.35 -1.36 16.26
N ASP A 254 15.33 -0.46 17.23
CA ASP A 254 16.51 0.31 17.66
C ASP A 254 16.88 0.01 19.12
N VAL A 255 18.18 -0.05 19.39
CA VAL A 255 18.74 -0.30 20.73
C VAL A 255 19.25 1.01 21.33
N LEU A 256 18.66 1.43 22.44
CA LEU A 256 19.05 2.61 23.20
C LEU A 256 19.87 2.20 24.43
N LYS A 257 20.95 2.94 24.71
CA LYS A 257 21.77 2.74 25.91
C LYS A 257 21.17 3.48 27.10
N THR A 258 20.89 2.78 28.19
CA THR A 258 20.28 3.35 29.41
C THR A 258 21.15 3.12 30.64
N LYS A 259 20.95 3.93 31.69
CA LYS A 259 21.61 3.74 32.99
C LYS A 259 20.68 3.00 33.95
N ARG A 260 21.05 1.79 34.38
CA ARG A 260 20.27 1.00 35.35
C ARG A 260 20.60 1.43 36.78
N HIS A 261 19.77 2.28 37.37
CA HIS A 261 19.97 2.79 38.74
C HIS A 261 19.59 1.81 39.87
N ILE A 262 19.15 0.59 39.53
CA ILE A 262 18.67 -0.40 40.51
C ILE A 262 19.82 -1.18 41.17
N SER A 263 21.00 -1.25 40.54
CA SER A 263 22.19 -1.89 41.12
C SER A 263 22.77 -1.07 42.29
N SER A 264 23.01 -1.74 43.41
CA SER A 264 23.72 -1.20 44.58
C SER A 264 25.20 -0.91 44.32
N ARG A 265 25.78 -1.46 43.23
CA ARG A 265 27.15 -1.19 42.77
C ARG A 265 27.15 -0.28 41.53
N GLY A 266 27.91 0.82 41.59
CA GLY A 266 27.87 1.91 40.62
C GLY A 266 28.50 1.60 39.25
N ASP A 267 29.44 0.67 39.22
CA ASP A 267 30.17 0.16 38.04
C ASP A 267 29.33 -0.73 37.12
N ARG A 268 28.22 -1.31 37.62
CA ARG A 268 27.31 -2.20 36.88
C ARG A 268 26.03 -1.52 36.39
N ARG A 269 26.01 -0.19 36.27
CA ARG A 269 24.82 0.61 35.94
C ARG A 269 24.63 0.86 34.43
N THR A 270 25.00 -0.08 33.58
CA THR A 270 24.74 -0.02 32.13
C THR A 270 23.56 -0.93 31.78
N GLY A 271 22.67 -0.46 30.92
CA GLY A 271 21.54 -1.20 30.38
C GLY A 271 21.30 -0.87 28.92
N GLU A 272 20.52 -1.71 28.27
CA GLU A 272 20.05 -1.52 26.92
C GLU A 272 18.55 -1.77 26.90
N ASP A 273 17.84 -0.85 26.27
CA ASP A 273 16.40 -0.94 26.03
C ASP A 273 16.19 -0.93 24.51
N VAL A 274 15.35 -1.82 24.03
CA VAL A 274 14.90 -1.87 22.64
C VAL A 274 13.66 -1.01 22.50
N VAL A 275 13.61 -0.22 21.44
CA VAL A 275 12.40 0.46 20.96
C VAL A 275 12.02 -0.15 19.62
N VAL A 276 10.79 -0.62 19.53
CA VAL A 276 10.19 -1.13 18.29
C VAL A 276 9.16 -0.13 17.80
N GLU A 277 9.33 0.33 16.56
CA GLU A 277 8.36 1.20 15.89
C GLU A 277 7.54 0.39 14.90
N ILE A 278 6.24 0.32 15.16
CA ILE A 278 5.27 -0.40 14.35
C ILE A 278 4.33 0.64 13.73
N PRO A 279 4.54 1.04 12.46
CA PRO A 279 3.66 1.98 11.79
C PRO A 279 2.30 1.32 11.52
N PRO A 280 1.23 2.11 11.30
CA PRO A 280 -0.05 1.56 10.87
C PRO A 280 0.11 0.83 9.54
N LYS A 281 -0.56 -0.31 9.38
CA LYS A 281 -0.69 -0.94 8.07
C LYS A 281 -1.39 0.04 7.16
N LYS A 282 -0.78 0.35 6.01
CA LYS A 282 -1.37 1.23 5.01
C LYS A 282 -2.71 0.62 4.55
N GLN A 283 -3.81 1.08 5.14
CA GLN A 283 -5.15 0.69 4.71
C GLN A 283 -5.54 1.57 3.52
N PHE A 284 -6.04 0.89 2.48
CA PHE A 284 -6.27 1.43 1.15
C PHE A 284 -7.51 2.33 1.14
N SER A 285 -7.32 3.65 1.17
CA SER A 285 -8.40 4.64 1.05
C SER A 285 -8.74 4.94 -0.40
N VAL A 286 -8.92 3.91 -1.23
CA VAL A 286 -9.45 4.11 -2.59
C VAL A 286 -10.94 3.85 -2.52
N ASN A 287 -11.74 4.92 -2.55
CA ASN A 287 -13.19 4.83 -2.72
C ASN A 287 -13.51 4.29 -4.12
N LEU A 288 -13.53 2.96 -4.26
CA LEU A 288 -13.96 2.26 -5.45
C LEU A 288 -15.49 2.25 -5.52
N VAL A 289 -16.08 3.40 -5.82
CA VAL A 289 -17.44 3.41 -6.37
C VAL A 289 -17.29 3.30 -7.88
N PRO A 290 -17.56 2.13 -8.49
CA PRO A 290 -17.45 1.96 -9.92
C PRO A 290 -18.52 2.80 -10.64
N GLU A 291 -18.11 3.83 -11.37
CA GLU A 291 -19.01 4.54 -12.27
C GLU A 291 -19.15 3.80 -13.60
N PRO A 292 -20.36 3.74 -14.17
CA PRO A 292 -20.53 3.21 -15.52
C PRO A 292 -19.70 4.02 -16.51
N MET A 293 -19.10 3.34 -17.48
CA MET A 293 -18.36 3.99 -18.56
C MET A 293 -19.33 4.81 -19.43
N ASP A 294 -18.88 5.99 -19.86
CA ASP A 294 -19.68 6.85 -20.72
C ASP A 294 -19.95 6.19 -22.08
N SER A 295 -21.03 6.63 -22.73
CA SER A 295 -21.47 6.10 -24.01
C SER A 295 -20.38 6.15 -25.08
N GLN A 296 -19.52 7.18 -25.07
CA GLN A 296 -18.43 7.32 -26.03
C GLN A 296 -17.35 6.25 -25.83
N THR A 297 -16.96 5.96 -24.59
CA THR A 297 -16.02 4.89 -24.25
C THR A 297 -16.52 3.54 -24.77
N LEU A 298 -17.82 3.28 -24.65
CA LEU A 298 -18.47 2.06 -25.11
C LEU A 298 -18.51 1.90 -26.64
N GLN A 299 -18.30 2.98 -27.41
CA GLN A 299 -18.14 2.90 -28.88
C GLN A 299 -16.82 2.25 -29.29
N PHE A 300 -15.84 2.09 -28.38
CA PHE A 300 -14.56 1.50 -28.72
C PHE A 300 -14.73 0.07 -29.28
N PRO A 301 -14.23 -0.25 -30.48
CA PRO A 301 -14.46 -1.57 -31.07
C PRO A 301 -13.83 -2.70 -30.25
N ALA A 302 -14.65 -3.61 -29.73
CA ALA A 302 -14.21 -4.74 -28.90
C ALA A 302 -13.04 -5.51 -29.55
N THR A 303 -11.91 -5.67 -28.86
CA THR A 303 -10.68 -6.21 -29.47
C THR A 303 -10.45 -7.68 -29.15
N ARG A 304 -9.61 -8.35 -29.96
CA ARG A 304 -9.02 -9.66 -29.65
C ARG A 304 -7.55 -9.52 -29.22
N PHE A 305 -7.24 -8.42 -28.53
CA PHE A 305 -5.92 -8.14 -27.99
C PHE A 305 -5.73 -8.87 -26.65
N MET A 306 -4.63 -9.59 -26.50
CA MET A 306 -4.29 -10.37 -25.32
C MET A 306 -3.89 -9.43 -24.19
N GLY A 307 -4.52 -9.55 -23.03
CA GLY A 307 -4.27 -8.64 -21.91
C GLY A 307 -4.95 -7.28 -22.03
N SER A 308 -5.91 -7.12 -22.96
CA SER A 308 -6.71 -5.89 -23.07
C SER A 308 -7.40 -5.55 -21.74
N LYS A 309 -7.22 -4.32 -21.28
CA LYS A 309 -7.78 -3.79 -20.02
C LYS A 309 -9.24 -3.35 -20.11
N SER A 310 -9.98 -3.80 -21.12
CA SER A 310 -11.39 -3.40 -21.35
C SER A 310 -12.32 -3.73 -20.18
N LYS A 311 -12.03 -4.80 -19.42
CA LYS A 311 -12.80 -5.19 -18.23
C LYS A 311 -12.38 -4.47 -16.95
N LEU A 312 -11.30 -3.68 -17.01
CA LEU A 312 -10.70 -2.98 -15.87
C LEU A 312 -10.83 -1.46 -15.99
N LEU A 313 -11.51 -0.96 -17.03
CA LEU A 313 -11.63 0.48 -17.29
C LEU A 313 -12.27 1.22 -16.11
N THR A 314 -13.32 0.65 -15.53
CA THR A 314 -13.97 1.26 -14.38
C THR A 314 -13.05 1.36 -13.18
N ASP A 315 -12.30 0.30 -12.86
CA ASP A 315 -11.35 0.31 -11.75
C ASP A 315 -10.20 1.29 -11.98
N ILE A 316 -9.63 1.27 -13.20
CA ILE A 316 -8.57 2.19 -13.62
C ILE A 316 -9.05 3.64 -13.50
N TRP A 317 -10.27 3.94 -13.97
CA TRP A 317 -10.85 5.29 -13.87
C TRP A 317 -11.16 5.68 -12.42
N SER A 318 -11.73 4.79 -11.62
CA SER A 318 -12.04 5.06 -10.20
C SER A 318 -10.81 5.42 -9.40
N VAL A 319 -9.66 4.83 -9.71
CA VAL A 319 -8.36 5.22 -9.16
C VAL A 319 -7.89 6.53 -9.76
N ALA A 320 -7.81 6.59 -11.09
CA ALA A 320 -7.21 7.71 -11.79
C ALA A 320 -7.96 9.04 -11.55
N ARG A 321 -9.28 9.06 -11.37
CA ARG A 321 -10.07 10.29 -11.19
C ARG A 321 -9.81 11.03 -9.87
N GLN A 322 -9.13 10.40 -8.92
CA GLN A 322 -8.86 10.97 -7.60
C GLN A 322 -7.73 12.01 -7.61
N PHE A 323 -6.99 12.11 -8.71
CA PHE A 323 -5.86 13.01 -8.86
C PHE A 323 -6.19 14.15 -9.82
N GLU A 324 -5.54 15.29 -9.59
CA GLU A 324 -5.59 16.44 -10.51
C GLU A 324 -4.49 16.28 -11.58
N TYR A 325 -4.92 16.13 -12.83
CA TYR A 325 -4.04 16.12 -14.01
C TYR A 325 -4.87 16.40 -15.27
N GLU A 326 -4.25 17.03 -16.25
CA GLU A 326 -4.83 17.24 -17.58
C GLU A 326 -4.27 16.28 -18.62
N ASN A 327 -3.01 15.88 -18.46
CA ASN A 327 -2.25 15.11 -19.42
C ASN A 327 -2.14 13.65 -18.97
N VAL A 328 -2.37 12.73 -19.90
CA VAL A 328 -2.18 11.29 -19.67
C VAL A 328 -1.16 10.76 -20.67
N ILE A 329 -0.16 10.06 -20.14
CA ILE A 329 0.84 9.35 -20.94
C ILE A 329 0.59 7.85 -20.74
N ASP A 330 0.11 7.19 -21.78
CA ASP A 330 -0.04 5.74 -21.80
C ASP A 330 1.22 5.14 -22.45
N LEU A 331 2.09 4.54 -21.63
CA LEU A 331 3.41 4.08 -22.11
C LEU A 331 3.35 2.79 -22.93
N PHE A 332 2.31 1.99 -22.72
CA PHE A 332 2.13 0.64 -23.29
C PHE A 332 0.66 0.47 -23.70
N SER A 333 0.26 1.18 -24.75
CA SER A 333 -1.18 1.34 -25.04
C SER A 333 -1.88 0.06 -25.47
N GLY A 334 -1.14 -0.93 -25.99
CA GLY A 334 -1.66 -2.25 -26.30
C GLY A 334 -2.83 -2.21 -27.28
N SER A 335 -4.05 -2.43 -26.79
CA SER A 335 -5.26 -2.31 -27.62
C SER A 335 -5.67 -0.87 -27.92
N GLY A 336 -5.18 0.10 -27.13
CA GLY A 336 -5.53 1.52 -27.19
C GLY A 336 -6.75 1.91 -26.35
N ILE A 337 -7.41 0.95 -25.69
CA ILE A 337 -8.70 1.21 -25.03
C ILE A 337 -8.57 2.09 -23.77
N VAL A 338 -7.48 1.97 -23.01
CA VAL A 338 -7.24 2.81 -21.83
C VAL A 338 -6.98 4.25 -22.25
N SER A 339 -6.10 4.46 -23.23
CA SER A 339 -5.91 5.76 -23.88
C SER A 339 -7.23 6.38 -24.39
N TYR A 340 -8.08 5.57 -25.03
CA TYR A 340 -9.37 6.03 -25.56
C TYR A 340 -10.38 6.39 -24.46
N MET A 341 -10.42 5.63 -23.37
CA MET A 341 -11.19 5.99 -22.18
C MET A 341 -10.71 7.30 -21.56
N PHE A 342 -9.40 7.53 -21.40
CA PHE A 342 -8.94 8.83 -20.89
C PHE A 342 -9.30 9.98 -21.83
N LYS A 343 -9.26 9.76 -23.15
CA LYS A 343 -9.71 10.73 -24.15
C LYS A 343 -11.19 11.10 -23.95
N SER A 344 -12.07 10.11 -23.73
CA SER A 344 -13.51 10.35 -23.53
C SER A 344 -13.81 11.06 -22.21
N LYS A 345 -12.91 10.92 -21.21
CA LYS A 345 -12.92 11.72 -19.97
C LYS A 345 -12.29 13.12 -20.12
N GLY A 346 -12.07 13.59 -21.35
CA GLY A 346 -11.61 14.96 -21.64
C GLY A 346 -10.12 15.21 -21.38
N LYS A 347 -9.31 14.16 -21.16
CA LYS A 347 -7.86 14.29 -20.93
C LYS A 347 -7.09 14.44 -22.25
N LYS A 348 -5.95 15.15 -22.21
CA LYS A 348 -5.00 15.20 -23.33
C LYS A 348 -4.11 13.97 -23.31
N ILE A 349 -4.08 13.20 -24.40
CA ILE A 349 -3.44 11.87 -24.41
C ILE A 349 -2.16 11.87 -25.24
N LEU A 350 -1.09 11.31 -24.69
CA LEU A 350 0.03 10.74 -25.44
C LEU A 350 -0.02 9.22 -25.32
N SER A 351 -0.49 8.56 -26.38
CA SER A 351 -0.57 7.10 -26.46
C SER A 351 0.70 6.54 -27.11
N ASN A 352 1.47 5.74 -26.40
CA ASN A 352 2.70 5.14 -26.88
C ASN A 352 2.59 3.61 -26.90
N ASP A 353 3.13 2.98 -27.94
CA ASP A 353 3.42 1.55 -27.92
C ASP A 353 4.64 1.24 -28.78
N TYR A 354 5.34 0.16 -28.46
CA TYR A 354 6.42 -0.35 -29.29
C TYR A 354 5.90 -0.94 -30.62
N MET A 355 4.75 -1.62 -30.56
CA MET A 355 4.12 -2.32 -31.67
C MET A 355 3.48 -1.35 -32.66
N ALA A 356 3.75 -1.55 -33.93
CA ALA A 356 3.19 -0.73 -35.00
C ALA A 356 1.67 -0.89 -35.12
N PHE A 357 1.12 -2.07 -34.92
CA PHE A 357 -0.33 -2.26 -35.03
C PHE A 357 -1.08 -1.58 -33.88
N SER A 358 -0.52 -1.58 -32.67
CA SER A 358 -1.05 -0.86 -31.50
C SER A 358 -1.02 0.66 -31.72
N ALA A 359 0.12 1.20 -32.17
CA ALA A 359 0.23 2.60 -32.55
C ALA A 359 -0.72 2.98 -33.71
N THR A 360 -0.96 2.07 -34.66
CA THR A 360 -1.94 2.29 -35.73
C THR A 360 -3.36 2.44 -35.19
N MET A 361 -3.75 1.60 -34.23
CA MET A 361 -5.07 1.68 -33.58
C MET A 361 -5.23 2.99 -32.80
N SER A 362 -4.23 3.38 -32.00
CA SER A 362 -4.28 4.65 -31.27
C SER A 362 -4.23 5.86 -32.21
N LYS A 363 -3.55 5.77 -33.37
CA LYS A 363 -3.62 6.83 -34.39
C LYS A 363 -5.00 6.95 -35.01
N ALA A 364 -5.70 5.83 -35.21
CA ALA A 364 -7.04 5.80 -35.79
C ALA A 364 -8.13 6.36 -34.86
N LEU A 365 -8.02 6.14 -33.55
CA LEU A 365 -9.09 6.43 -32.57
C LEU A 365 -8.72 7.45 -31.47
N VAL A 366 -7.46 7.48 -31.05
CA VAL A 366 -7.00 8.37 -29.97
C VAL A 366 -6.50 9.69 -30.55
N GLU A 367 -5.50 9.68 -31.44
CA GLU A 367 -4.98 10.90 -32.10
C GLU A 367 -6.01 11.56 -33.01
N ASN A 368 -6.80 10.77 -33.71
CA ASN A 368 -7.79 11.26 -34.66
C ASN A 368 -9.05 11.81 -33.97
N SER A 369 -9.36 13.08 -34.21
CA SER A 369 -10.56 13.74 -33.69
C SER A 369 -11.76 13.70 -34.64
N THR A 370 -11.55 13.71 -35.96
CA THR A 370 -12.62 14.10 -36.91
C THR A 370 -12.67 13.29 -38.20
N HIS A 371 -11.61 12.58 -38.56
CA HIS A 371 -11.53 11.97 -39.88
C HIS A 371 -12.17 10.59 -39.86
N ILE A 372 -13.12 10.35 -40.76
CA ILE A 372 -13.67 9.03 -41.04
C ILE A 372 -13.10 8.48 -42.35
N PHE A 373 -13.15 7.15 -42.51
CA PHE A 373 -12.87 6.49 -43.78
C PHE A 373 -14.19 6.05 -44.45
N PRO A 374 -14.67 6.76 -45.49
CA PRO A 374 -16.00 6.52 -46.05
C PRO A 374 -16.18 5.09 -46.58
N GLN A 375 -17.37 4.53 -46.39
CA GLN A 375 -17.71 3.16 -46.81
C GLN A 375 -17.51 2.93 -48.31
N ASP A 376 -17.86 3.87 -49.18
CA ASP A 376 -17.64 3.72 -50.62
C ASP A 376 -16.16 3.63 -50.99
N ARG A 377 -15.30 4.35 -50.25
CA ARG A 377 -13.86 4.25 -50.43
C ARG A 377 -13.31 2.94 -49.89
N ALA A 378 -13.91 2.40 -48.83
CA ALA A 378 -13.60 1.07 -48.31
C ALA A 378 -13.98 -0.03 -49.32
N ARG A 379 -15.17 0.04 -49.94
CA ARG A 379 -15.57 -0.89 -51.01
C ARG A 379 -14.63 -0.83 -52.21
N ARG A 380 -14.24 0.37 -52.65
CA ARG A 380 -13.25 0.55 -53.72
C ARG A 380 -11.89 -0.07 -53.40
N LEU A 381 -11.46 -0.15 -52.13
CA LEU A 381 -10.21 -0.85 -51.78
C LEU A 381 -10.31 -2.37 -51.94
N ILE A 382 -11.52 -2.92 -51.86
CA ILE A 382 -11.81 -4.35 -52.02
C ILE A 382 -11.94 -4.68 -53.50
N GLU A 383 -12.67 -3.85 -54.25
CA GLU A 383 -12.97 -4.05 -55.67
C GLU A 383 -11.77 -3.82 -56.59
N ASN A 384 -10.93 -2.81 -56.28
CA ASN A 384 -9.77 -2.50 -57.10
C ASN A 384 -8.61 -3.43 -56.78
N ILE A 385 -8.20 -4.24 -57.75
CA ILE A 385 -6.96 -5.01 -57.67
C ILE A 385 -5.80 -4.04 -57.90
N HIS A 386 -5.09 -3.70 -56.84
CA HIS A 386 -3.89 -2.88 -56.91
C HIS A 386 -2.69 -3.75 -57.31
N PRO A 387 -1.87 -3.32 -58.29
CA PRO A 387 -0.60 -3.98 -58.58
C PRO A 387 0.23 -4.08 -57.30
N ASN A 388 0.64 -5.29 -56.95
CA ASN A 388 1.28 -5.63 -55.69
C ASN A 388 2.41 -6.65 -55.91
N ASP A 389 3.24 -6.85 -54.89
CA ASP A 389 4.42 -7.74 -54.93
C ASP A 389 4.08 -9.21 -54.57
N GLY A 390 2.80 -9.53 -54.31
CA GLY A 390 2.33 -10.86 -53.91
C GLY A 390 2.90 -11.39 -52.60
N PHE A 391 3.50 -10.55 -51.76
CA PHE A 391 4.26 -10.98 -50.59
C PHE A 391 3.43 -11.84 -49.62
N VAL A 392 2.19 -11.44 -49.32
CA VAL A 392 1.34 -12.18 -48.39
C VAL A 392 0.93 -13.51 -49.00
N ALA A 393 0.46 -13.50 -50.25
CA ALA A 393 0.08 -14.68 -51.01
C ALA A 393 1.23 -15.70 -51.11
N ASN A 394 2.45 -15.25 -51.37
CA ASN A 394 3.61 -16.14 -51.52
C ASN A 394 4.16 -16.63 -50.17
N THR A 395 4.25 -15.75 -49.17
CA THR A 395 4.92 -16.06 -47.89
C THR A 395 4.02 -16.84 -46.93
N PHE A 396 2.71 -16.58 -46.96
CA PHE A 396 1.74 -17.13 -46.02
C PHE A 396 0.70 -18.05 -46.67
N SER A 397 0.94 -18.52 -47.91
CA SER A 397 0.10 -19.53 -48.57
C SER A 397 -0.09 -20.75 -47.68
N GLY A 398 -1.34 -21.22 -47.58
CA GLY A 398 -1.71 -22.39 -46.77
C GLY A 398 -1.59 -22.20 -45.25
N LEU A 399 -1.25 -21.01 -44.75
CA LEU A 399 -1.02 -20.78 -43.32
C LEU A 399 -2.26 -20.27 -42.59
N TYR A 400 -2.69 -19.03 -42.86
CA TYR A 400 -3.68 -18.33 -42.02
C TYR A 400 -5.00 -18.04 -42.71
N PHE A 401 -4.95 -17.81 -44.02
CA PHE A 401 -6.09 -17.48 -44.85
C PHE A 401 -6.00 -18.27 -46.15
N ASN A 402 -7.14 -18.40 -46.84
CA ASN A 402 -7.16 -18.98 -48.18
C ASN A 402 -6.49 -18.05 -49.20
N ASP A 403 -6.23 -18.55 -50.41
CA ASP A 403 -5.47 -17.81 -51.42
C ASP A 403 -6.17 -16.51 -51.86
N ALA A 404 -7.50 -16.52 -51.99
CA ALA A 404 -8.27 -15.32 -52.33
C ALA A 404 -8.16 -14.23 -51.25
N ASP A 405 -8.23 -14.60 -49.97
CA ASP A 405 -8.04 -13.69 -48.85
C ASP A 405 -6.59 -13.17 -48.80
N ASN A 406 -5.59 -14.00 -49.07
CA ASN A 406 -4.19 -13.55 -49.11
C ASN A 406 -3.95 -12.52 -50.23
N GLN A 407 -4.48 -12.78 -51.43
CA GLN A 407 -4.43 -11.85 -52.56
C GLN A 407 -5.17 -10.54 -52.26
N LEU A 408 -6.32 -10.62 -51.59
CA LEU A 408 -7.07 -9.45 -51.16
C LEU A 408 -6.27 -8.62 -50.14
N ILE A 409 -5.61 -9.25 -49.16
CA ILE A 409 -4.74 -8.55 -48.20
C ILE A 409 -3.59 -7.83 -48.93
N ASP A 410 -2.96 -8.48 -49.91
CA ASP A 410 -1.89 -7.87 -50.71
C ASP A 410 -2.37 -6.65 -51.52
N SER A 411 -3.51 -6.74 -52.18
CA SER A 411 -4.11 -5.61 -52.89
C SER A 411 -4.43 -4.47 -51.91
N MET A 412 -5.13 -4.78 -50.81
CA MET A 412 -5.59 -3.79 -49.85
C MET A 412 -4.45 -3.08 -49.13
N ARG A 413 -3.37 -3.77 -48.72
CA ARG A 413 -2.23 -3.11 -48.06
C ARG A 413 -1.55 -2.08 -48.97
N VAL A 414 -1.47 -2.35 -50.28
CA VAL A 414 -0.95 -1.39 -51.27
C VAL A 414 -1.93 -0.25 -51.52
N GLY A 415 -3.24 -0.54 -51.60
CA GLY A 415 -4.26 0.51 -51.69
C GLY A 415 -4.25 1.45 -50.48
N ILE A 416 -4.13 0.90 -49.28
CA ILE A 416 -4.07 1.65 -48.02
C ILE A 416 -2.82 2.54 -47.96
N SER A 417 -1.66 2.05 -48.42
CA SER A 417 -0.42 2.84 -48.40
C SER A 417 -0.50 4.13 -49.24
N LYS A 418 -1.34 4.12 -50.30
CA LYS A 418 -1.62 5.27 -51.16
C LYS A 418 -2.56 6.31 -50.55
N ILE A 419 -3.20 6.03 -49.41
CA ILE A 419 -4.06 7.00 -48.72
C ILE A 419 -3.21 8.12 -48.15
N ARG A 420 -3.43 9.35 -48.62
CA ARG A 420 -2.67 10.55 -48.22
C ARG A 420 -2.95 10.99 -46.78
N ASN A 421 -4.23 11.05 -46.39
CA ASN A 421 -4.59 11.46 -45.04
C ASN A 421 -4.17 10.38 -44.02
N PRO A 422 -3.33 10.71 -43.03
CA PRO A 422 -2.75 9.72 -42.14
C PRO A 422 -3.78 9.06 -41.21
N HIS A 423 -4.85 9.75 -40.81
CA HIS A 423 -5.90 9.20 -39.96
C HIS A 423 -6.82 8.25 -40.73
N GLN A 424 -7.23 8.64 -41.95
CA GLN A 424 -7.97 7.74 -42.84
C GLN A 424 -7.17 6.48 -43.17
N ARG A 425 -5.86 6.63 -43.41
CA ARG A 425 -4.96 5.50 -43.62
C ARG A 425 -4.87 4.60 -42.38
N ALA A 426 -4.80 5.20 -41.19
CA ALA A 426 -4.79 4.46 -39.93
C ALA A 426 -6.11 3.70 -39.69
N ILE A 427 -7.28 4.30 -39.97
CA ILE A 427 -8.58 3.63 -39.89
C ILE A 427 -8.63 2.43 -40.83
N ALA A 428 -8.25 2.61 -42.11
CA ALA A 428 -8.26 1.52 -43.07
C ALA A 428 -7.29 0.39 -42.67
N MET A 429 -6.07 0.72 -42.23
CA MET A 429 -5.12 -0.28 -41.76
C MET A 429 -5.62 -1.00 -40.49
N ALA A 430 -6.15 -0.28 -39.50
CA ALA A 430 -6.74 -0.85 -38.29
C ALA A 430 -7.94 -1.75 -38.60
N ALA A 431 -8.76 -1.39 -39.59
CA ALA A 431 -9.87 -2.20 -40.07
C ALA A 431 -9.38 -3.51 -40.69
N LEU A 432 -8.36 -3.45 -41.55
CA LEU A 432 -7.77 -4.64 -42.18
C LEU A 432 -7.12 -5.57 -41.15
N ILE A 433 -6.38 -5.01 -40.19
CA ILE A 433 -5.84 -5.76 -39.05
C ILE A 433 -6.96 -6.44 -38.27
N ARG A 434 -8.03 -5.71 -37.94
CA ARG A 434 -9.19 -6.25 -37.22
C ARG A 434 -9.86 -7.38 -38.01
N ALA A 435 -10.01 -7.24 -39.33
CA ALA A 435 -10.57 -8.26 -40.19
C ALA A 435 -9.74 -9.55 -40.17
N CYS A 436 -8.42 -9.43 -40.32
CA CYS A 436 -7.48 -10.56 -40.18
C CYS A 436 -7.57 -11.19 -38.79
N LEU A 437 -7.70 -10.38 -37.73
CA LEU A 437 -7.81 -10.89 -36.36
C LEU A 437 -9.14 -11.63 -36.10
N LYS A 438 -10.23 -11.25 -36.77
CA LYS A 438 -11.52 -11.93 -36.63
C LYS A 438 -11.58 -13.23 -37.43
N LYS A 439 -11.11 -13.19 -38.68
CA LYS A 439 -11.20 -14.29 -39.64
C LYS A 439 -10.20 -15.43 -39.39
N ARG A 440 -9.18 -15.25 -38.54
CA ARG A 440 -8.27 -16.35 -38.18
C ARG A 440 -8.94 -17.40 -37.27
N PRO A 441 -8.46 -18.67 -37.26
CA PRO A 441 -8.75 -19.66 -36.22
C PRO A 441 -8.18 -19.27 -34.83
N ARG A 442 -8.44 -20.09 -33.79
CA ARG A 442 -7.98 -19.79 -32.43
C ARG A 442 -6.44 -19.77 -32.33
N GLY A 443 -5.92 -19.10 -31.30
CA GLY A 443 -4.48 -19.11 -30.99
C GLY A 443 -3.63 -18.00 -31.60
N ILE A 444 -4.19 -16.87 -32.04
CA ILE A 444 -3.42 -15.66 -32.46
C ILE A 444 -2.23 -16.00 -33.38
N PHE A 445 -2.50 -16.57 -34.56
CA PHE A 445 -1.48 -16.96 -35.54
C PHE A 445 -0.44 -17.99 -35.03
N THR A 446 -0.73 -18.69 -33.93
CA THR A 446 0.12 -19.77 -33.39
C THR A 446 -0.07 -21.10 -34.12
N TYR A 447 -1.20 -21.28 -34.80
CA TYR A 447 -1.51 -22.49 -35.56
C TYR A 447 -1.79 -22.14 -37.02
N THR A 448 -1.50 -23.08 -37.92
CA THR A 448 -1.75 -23.00 -39.35
C THR A 448 -2.99 -23.82 -39.74
N GLY A 449 -3.58 -23.52 -40.88
CA GLY A 449 -4.80 -24.16 -41.39
C GLY A 449 -6.00 -23.92 -40.47
N MET A 450 -7.04 -24.75 -40.63
CA MET A 450 -8.30 -24.64 -39.88
C MET A 450 -8.27 -25.34 -38.51
N ARG A 451 -7.08 -25.45 -37.90
CA ARG A 451 -6.92 -26.09 -36.59
C ARG A 451 -7.66 -25.26 -35.53
N TYR A 452 -8.53 -25.92 -34.76
CA TYR A 452 -9.47 -25.27 -33.81
C TYR A 452 -10.52 -24.37 -34.49
N ASP A 453 -10.96 -24.71 -35.71
CA ASP A 453 -12.22 -24.21 -36.24
C ASP A 453 -13.36 -24.64 -35.33
N ASP A 454 -14.01 -23.66 -34.72
CA ASP A 454 -15.13 -23.83 -33.79
C ASP A 454 -16.48 -23.49 -34.45
N GLY A 455 -16.51 -23.34 -35.78
CA GLY A 455 -17.70 -23.04 -36.57
C GLY A 455 -18.30 -21.65 -36.33
N ARG A 456 -17.60 -20.77 -35.62
CA ARG A 456 -18.09 -19.44 -35.26
C ARG A 456 -18.38 -18.58 -36.48
N LYS A 457 -19.35 -17.67 -36.35
CA LYS A 457 -19.75 -16.72 -37.41
C LYS A 457 -18.55 -15.99 -38.03
N ASP A 458 -17.57 -15.59 -37.21
CA ASP A 458 -16.39 -14.88 -37.72
C ASP A 458 -15.57 -15.68 -38.76
N LEU A 459 -15.55 -17.01 -38.71
CA LEU A 459 -14.82 -17.82 -39.71
C LEU A 459 -15.60 -17.97 -41.02
N LYS A 460 -16.93 -17.84 -40.96
CA LYS A 460 -17.84 -17.93 -42.11
C LYS A 460 -18.02 -16.60 -42.85
N THR A 461 -17.78 -15.48 -42.17
CA THR A 461 -17.85 -14.14 -42.76
C THR A 461 -16.63 -13.86 -43.63
N SER A 462 -16.85 -13.25 -44.81
CA SER A 462 -15.77 -12.93 -45.75
C SER A 462 -14.79 -11.91 -45.14
N LEU A 463 -13.55 -11.85 -45.67
CA LEU A 463 -12.57 -10.88 -45.16
C LEU A 463 -13.00 -9.45 -45.49
N ALA A 464 -13.58 -9.27 -46.68
CA ALA A 464 -14.19 -8.02 -47.14
C ALA A 464 -15.29 -7.53 -46.19
N ASP A 465 -16.23 -8.39 -45.80
CA ASP A 465 -17.32 -8.02 -44.90
C ASP A 465 -16.79 -7.67 -43.50
N HIS A 466 -15.82 -8.44 -43.00
CA HIS A 466 -15.15 -8.09 -41.74
C HIS A 466 -14.45 -6.73 -41.81
N PHE A 467 -13.84 -6.41 -42.93
CA PHE A 467 -13.20 -5.12 -43.15
C PHE A 467 -14.21 -3.98 -43.20
N LEU A 468 -15.28 -4.09 -43.97
CA LEU A 468 -16.33 -3.06 -44.05
C LEU A 468 -16.99 -2.82 -42.69
N ALA A 469 -17.34 -3.88 -41.97
CA ALA A 469 -17.89 -3.79 -40.62
C ALA A 469 -16.89 -3.20 -39.61
N ALA A 470 -15.60 -3.45 -39.79
CA ALA A 470 -14.54 -2.85 -38.99
C ALA A 470 -14.40 -1.35 -39.28
N VAL A 471 -14.49 -0.92 -40.54
CA VAL A 471 -14.50 0.49 -40.93
C VAL A 471 -15.68 1.22 -40.28
N ASP A 472 -16.89 0.66 -40.33
CA ASP A 472 -18.07 1.26 -39.66
C ASP A 472 -17.85 1.40 -38.16
N SER A 473 -17.41 0.33 -37.51
CA SER A 473 -17.16 0.34 -36.07
C SER A 473 -16.10 1.38 -35.67
N LEU A 474 -15.04 1.51 -36.47
CA LEU A 474 -13.98 2.48 -36.22
C LEU A 474 -14.44 3.91 -36.47
N ASN A 475 -15.18 4.17 -37.56
CA ASN A 475 -15.74 5.49 -37.87
C ASN A 475 -16.68 5.96 -36.76
N ASN A 476 -17.56 5.09 -36.26
CA ASN A 476 -18.48 5.41 -35.17
C ASN A 476 -17.79 5.70 -33.84
N ALA A 477 -16.55 5.22 -33.67
CA ALA A 477 -15.74 5.48 -32.49
C ALA A 477 -14.86 6.74 -32.61
N VAL A 478 -14.78 7.38 -33.78
CA VAL A 478 -14.04 8.65 -33.92
C VAL A 478 -14.83 9.77 -33.26
N PHE A 479 -14.16 10.52 -32.39
CA PHE A 479 -14.74 11.71 -31.78
C PHE A 479 -13.65 12.70 -31.38
N ASP A 480 -14.05 13.96 -31.25
CA ASP A 480 -13.20 15.04 -30.75
C ASP A 480 -13.47 15.30 -29.27
N ASN A 481 -12.42 15.41 -28.47
CA ASN A 481 -12.50 15.82 -27.07
C ASN A 481 -11.96 17.23 -26.83
N GLY A 482 -11.65 17.98 -27.89
CA GLY A 482 -11.11 19.33 -27.82
C GLY A 482 -9.65 19.40 -27.37
N LYS A 483 -8.93 18.27 -27.34
CA LYS A 483 -7.50 18.19 -26.95
C LYS A 483 -6.64 17.71 -28.11
N GLU A 484 -5.40 18.20 -28.16
CA GLU A 484 -4.39 17.76 -29.13
C GLU A 484 -3.77 16.42 -28.68
N ASN A 485 -4.46 15.31 -28.97
CA ASN A 485 -4.00 13.96 -28.64
C ASN A 485 -2.91 13.50 -29.62
N LYS A 486 -2.00 12.61 -29.19
CA LYS A 486 -0.91 12.07 -30.01
C LYS A 486 -0.77 10.56 -29.87
N SER A 487 -0.50 9.89 -30.98
CA SER A 487 -0.09 8.50 -31.05
C SER A 487 1.39 8.42 -31.43
N ARG A 488 2.14 7.61 -30.68
CA ARG A 488 3.56 7.38 -30.87
C ARG A 488 3.85 5.89 -30.96
N ARG A 489 4.66 5.53 -31.96
CA ARG A 489 5.31 4.22 -32.03
C ARG A 489 6.75 4.35 -31.51
N GLY A 490 7.08 3.67 -30.42
CA GLY A 490 8.45 3.66 -29.90
C GLY A 490 8.59 3.03 -28.52
N ASP A 491 9.83 2.90 -28.08
CA ASP A 491 10.14 2.40 -26.74
C ASP A 491 9.60 3.35 -25.67
N ALA A 492 8.88 2.81 -24.69
CA ALA A 492 8.39 3.52 -23.50
C ALA A 492 9.53 4.23 -22.76
N MET A 493 10.74 3.68 -22.77
CA MET A 493 11.94 4.25 -22.17
C MET A 493 12.44 5.52 -22.86
N THR A 494 11.87 5.91 -24.00
CA THR A 494 12.28 7.11 -24.74
C THR A 494 11.21 8.20 -24.72
N VAL A 495 10.08 7.95 -24.05
CA VAL A 495 9.02 8.93 -23.88
C VAL A 495 9.50 10.05 -22.95
N ARG A 496 9.26 11.30 -23.34
CA ARG A 496 9.67 12.47 -22.55
C ARG A 496 8.79 12.60 -21.31
N ARG A 497 9.39 13.00 -20.18
CA ARG A 497 8.65 13.34 -18.97
C ARG A 497 7.79 14.58 -19.18
N GLN A 498 6.65 14.63 -18.51
CA GLN A 498 5.76 15.78 -18.47
C GLN A 498 5.37 16.03 -17.01
N GLN A 499 5.47 17.27 -16.54
CA GLN A 499 5.03 17.64 -15.19
C GLN A 499 3.50 17.51 -15.08
N ASP A 500 3.02 17.17 -13.89
CA ASP A 500 1.60 17.14 -13.52
C ASP A 500 0.73 16.29 -14.48
N ALA A 501 1.32 15.21 -14.99
CA ALA A 501 0.65 14.21 -15.81
C ALA A 501 0.29 12.97 -14.96
N LEU A 502 -0.64 12.17 -15.46
CA LEU A 502 -0.79 10.77 -15.06
C LEU A 502 -0.10 9.88 -16.09
N VAL A 503 0.82 9.04 -15.63
CA VAL A 503 1.53 8.08 -16.46
C VAL A 503 0.96 6.69 -16.20
N TYR A 504 0.26 6.16 -17.19
CA TYR A 504 -0.30 4.82 -17.16
C TYR A 504 0.69 3.81 -17.72
N ILE A 505 0.88 2.70 -17.00
CA ILE A 505 1.91 1.71 -17.25
C ILE A 505 1.28 0.30 -17.23
N ASP A 506 1.21 -0.34 -18.38
CA ASP A 506 0.70 -1.71 -18.55
C ASP A 506 1.68 -2.56 -19.42
N PRO A 507 2.86 -2.90 -18.90
CA PRO A 507 3.90 -3.54 -19.69
C PRO A 507 3.60 -5.04 -19.85
N PRO A 508 4.27 -5.74 -20.79
CA PRO A 508 4.26 -7.19 -20.81
C PRO A 508 4.72 -7.78 -19.46
N TYR A 509 3.94 -8.68 -18.88
CA TYR A 509 4.23 -9.25 -17.57
C TYR A 509 5.27 -10.36 -17.66
N TYR A 510 6.33 -10.29 -16.83
CA TYR A 510 7.27 -11.40 -16.71
C TYR A 510 6.68 -12.47 -15.78
N SER A 511 6.61 -13.71 -16.28
CA SER A 511 6.23 -14.88 -15.51
C SER A 511 7.11 -16.06 -15.90
N PRO A 512 7.56 -16.90 -14.95
CA PRO A 512 8.34 -18.10 -15.27
C PRO A 512 7.51 -19.16 -16.04
N LEU A 513 6.18 -19.03 -16.09
CA LEU A 513 5.27 -20.02 -16.65
C LEU A 513 4.69 -19.63 -18.03
N SER A 514 4.94 -18.41 -18.51
CA SER A 514 4.37 -17.92 -19.77
C SER A 514 5.32 -16.98 -20.49
N ASP A 515 5.46 -17.13 -21.80
CA ASP A 515 6.12 -16.12 -22.62
C ASP A 515 5.24 -14.87 -22.75
N ASN A 516 5.88 -13.71 -22.82
CA ASN A 516 5.28 -12.40 -22.99
C ASN A 516 5.76 -11.73 -24.30
N GLU A 517 6.11 -12.53 -25.32
CA GLU A 517 6.62 -12.04 -26.61
C GLU A 517 5.50 -11.59 -27.55
N TYR A 518 4.84 -10.48 -27.22
CA TYR A 518 3.70 -9.93 -27.98
C TYR A 518 4.00 -9.75 -29.47
N VAL A 519 5.17 -9.22 -29.82
CA VAL A 519 5.57 -9.01 -31.23
C VAL A 519 5.55 -10.30 -32.03
N ARG A 520 6.01 -11.42 -31.45
CA ARG A 520 6.00 -12.72 -32.13
C ARG A 520 4.62 -13.34 -32.18
N ARG A 521 3.82 -13.19 -31.13
CA ARG A 521 2.43 -13.67 -31.10
C ARG A 521 1.58 -12.97 -32.17
N TYR A 522 1.77 -11.67 -32.34
CA TYR A 522 1.06 -10.86 -33.32
C TYR A 522 1.81 -10.65 -34.63
N HIS A 523 2.84 -11.44 -34.92
CA HIS A 523 3.77 -11.22 -36.05
C HIS A 523 3.06 -10.95 -37.39
N PHE A 524 1.98 -11.65 -37.73
CA PHE A 524 1.28 -11.42 -38.99
C PHE A 524 0.70 -10.00 -39.08
N VAL A 525 -0.06 -9.56 -38.07
CA VAL A 525 -0.69 -8.23 -38.07
C VAL A 525 0.27 -7.10 -37.72
N GLU A 526 1.31 -7.39 -36.94
CA GLU A 526 2.42 -6.46 -36.72
C GLU A 526 3.21 -6.26 -38.02
N GLY A 527 3.44 -7.34 -38.77
CA GLY A 527 3.99 -7.30 -40.12
C GLY A 527 3.13 -6.46 -41.05
N LEU A 528 1.82 -6.72 -41.07
CA LEU A 528 0.88 -5.97 -41.88
C LEU A 528 0.91 -4.46 -41.59
N ALA A 529 0.90 -4.06 -40.31
CA ALA A 529 1.01 -2.66 -39.91
C ALA A 529 2.33 -2.00 -40.32
N ARG A 530 3.41 -2.79 -40.44
CA ARG A 530 4.75 -2.34 -40.85
C ARG A 530 4.99 -2.50 -42.35
N ASN A 531 4.06 -3.08 -43.09
CA ASN A 531 4.32 -3.63 -44.42
C ASN A 531 5.60 -4.50 -44.44
N TRP A 532 5.79 -5.29 -43.39
CA TRP A 532 6.97 -6.13 -43.12
C TRP A 532 8.33 -5.39 -43.19
N ALA A 533 8.34 -4.07 -43.06
CA ALA A 533 9.58 -3.30 -43.04
C ALA A 533 10.31 -3.45 -41.69
N GLY A 534 11.60 -3.82 -41.75
CA GLY A 534 12.50 -3.92 -40.60
C GLY A 534 12.16 -5.06 -39.63
N VAL A 535 11.50 -6.12 -40.10
CA VAL A 535 11.27 -7.36 -39.36
C VAL A 535 12.02 -8.52 -40.00
N GLU A 536 12.50 -9.45 -39.19
CA GLU A 536 13.17 -10.67 -39.66
C GLU A 536 12.22 -11.86 -39.48
N ILE A 537 11.74 -12.43 -40.59
CA ILE A 537 10.88 -13.63 -40.58
C ILE A 537 11.77 -14.87 -40.44
N GLN A 538 11.43 -15.74 -39.48
CA GLN A 538 12.04 -17.05 -39.35
C GLN A 538 11.47 -18.00 -40.41
N GLN A 539 12.13 -18.03 -41.57
CA GLN A 539 11.64 -18.73 -42.76
C GLN A 539 11.47 -20.24 -42.58
N ASN A 540 12.24 -20.84 -41.67
CA ASN A 540 12.19 -22.25 -41.31
C ASN A 540 11.01 -22.62 -40.38
N THR A 541 10.28 -21.65 -39.83
CA THR A 541 9.13 -21.92 -38.96
C THR A 541 7.85 -22.08 -39.76
N LEU A 542 7.02 -23.07 -39.41
CA LEU A 542 5.71 -23.31 -40.04
C LEU A 542 4.77 -22.09 -39.97
N THR A 543 4.92 -21.26 -38.94
CA THR A 543 4.09 -20.06 -38.71
C THR A 543 4.76 -18.78 -39.20
N LYS A 544 5.95 -18.83 -39.81
CA LYS A 544 6.65 -17.62 -40.30
C LYS A 544 6.74 -16.50 -39.24
N LYS A 545 6.97 -16.89 -37.98
CA LYS A 545 7.08 -15.94 -36.86
C LYS A 545 8.29 -15.03 -37.05
N PHE A 546 8.22 -13.85 -36.47
CA PHE A 546 9.42 -13.01 -36.37
C PHE A 546 10.44 -13.61 -35.40
N LYS A 547 11.70 -13.26 -35.64
CA LYS A 547 12.76 -13.42 -34.65
C LYS A 547 12.39 -12.71 -33.36
N SER A 548 12.85 -13.26 -32.24
CA SER A 548 12.62 -12.66 -30.93
C SER A 548 13.20 -11.24 -30.89
N TYR A 549 12.43 -10.33 -30.29
CA TYR A 549 12.84 -8.95 -30.06
C TYR A 549 13.28 -8.82 -28.60
N PRO A 550 14.44 -8.21 -28.33
CA PRO A 550 14.86 -7.96 -26.95
C PRO A 550 13.84 -7.05 -26.26
N THR A 551 13.35 -7.46 -25.10
CA THR A 551 12.54 -6.63 -24.21
C THR A 551 13.08 -6.77 -22.80
N PRO A 552 13.20 -5.69 -22.02
CA PRO A 552 13.66 -5.82 -20.64
C PRO A 552 12.69 -6.66 -19.80
N PHE A 553 11.42 -6.74 -20.20
CA PHE A 553 10.39 -7.50 -19.50
C PHE A 553 10.45 -9.02 -19.73
N SER A 554 11.45 -9.55 -20.45
CA SER A 554 11.59 -11.00 -20.66
C SER A 554 12.30 -11.73 -19.51
N SER A 555 12.82 -11.01 -18.51
CA SER A 555 13.52 -11.57 -17.35
C SER A 555 13.13 -10.84 -16.07
N ARG A 556 13.29 -11.49 -14.91
CA ARG A 556 13.01 -10.86 -13.60
C ARG A 556 13.85 -9.59 -13.40
N ASN A 557 15.16 -9.69 -13.59
CA ASN A 557 16.09 -8.57 -13.37
C ASN A 557 15.83 -7.45 -14.38
N GLY A 558 15.60 -7.79 -15.66
CA GLY A 558 15.27 -6.79 -16.67
C GLY A 558 13.94 -6.07 -16.39
N ALA A 559 12.91 -6.79 -15.91
CA ALA A 559 11.63 -6.19 -15.54
C ALA A 559 11.80 -5.25 -14.35
N HIS A 560 12.53 -5.68 -13.32
CA HIS A 560 12.85 -4.87 -12.14
C HIS A 560 13.58 -3.57 -12.53
N ASP A 561 14.65 -3.67 -13.34
CA ASP A 561 15.42 -2.52 -13.83
C ASP A 561 14.58 -1.59 -14.72
N ALA A 562 13.69 -2.16 -15.52
CA ALA A 562 12.77 -1.37 -16.34
C ALA A 562 11.81 -0.56 -15.48
N PHE A 563 11.18 -1.16 -14.47
CA PHE A 563 10.30 -0.43 -13.56
C PHE A 563 11.04 0.67 -12.81
N ASP A 564 12.21 0.38 -12.24
CA ASP A 564 13.03 1.39 -11.54
C ASP A 564 13.33 2.60 -12.44
N ARG A 565 13.75 2.35 -13.69
CA ARG A 565 14.02 3.42 -14.68
C ARG A 565 12.78 4.21 -15.05
N LEU A 566 11.63 3.54 -15.26
CA LEU A 566 10.38 4.20 -15.60
C LEU A 566 9.88 5.07 -14.44
N PHE A 567 9.87 4.54 -13.22
CA PHE A 567 9.45 5.28 -12.03
C PHE A 567 10.37 6.48 -11.77
N LYS A 568 11.69 6.30 -11.88
CA LYS A 568 12.66 7.40 -11.78
C LYS A 568 12.42 8.49 -12.82
N ARG A 569 12.15 8.11 -14.07
CA ARG A 569 11.95 9.06 -15.17
C ARG A 569 10.69 9.90 -14.97
N HIS A 570 9.62 9.27 -14.50
CA HIS A 570 8.30 9.86 -14.35
C HIS A 570 7.94 10.22 -12.90
N ARG A 571 8.94 10.36 -12.03
CA ARG A 571 8.75 10.60 -10.58
C ARG A 571 7.94 11.86 -10.22
N GLU A 572 7.90 12.85 -11.12
CA GLU A 572 7.14 14.11 -10.93
C GLU A 572 5.68 13.99 -11.38
N SER A 573 5.26 12.83 -11.90
CA SER A 573 3.92 12.55 -12.42
C SER A 573 3.22 11.53 -11.53
N VAL A 574 1.89 11.51 -11.47
CA VAL A 574 1.17 10.39 -10.85
C VAL A 574 1.45 9.13 -11.67
N LEU A 575 1.88 8.06 -11.02
CA LEU A 575 2.14 6.77 -11.65
C LEU A 575 0.96 5.85 -11.38
N LEU A 576 0.40 5.25 -12.43
CA LEU A 576 -0.65 4.23 -12.33
C LEU A 576 -0.22 2.99 -13.11
N VAL A 577 0.05 1.89 -12.41
CA VAL A 577 0.53 0.63 -12.99
C VAL A 577 -0.55 -0.43 -12.86
N SER A 578 -0.97 -1.03 -13.96
CA SER A 578 -1.74 -2.28 -13.94
C SER A 578 -0.78 -3.46 -14.01
N TYR A 579 -0.90 -4.40 -13.08
CA TYR A 579 0.02 -5.53 -13.00
C TYR A 579 -0.64 -6.78 -12.40
N SER A 580 -0.34 -7.95 -12.95
CA SER A 580 -0.94 -9.21 -12.48
C SER A 580 -0.23 -9.80 -11.27
N SER A 581 -1.00 -10.34 -10.31
CA SER A 581 -0.51 -10.95 -9.08
C SER A 581 0.42 -12.16 -9.26
N ASN A 582 0.42 -12.78 -10.44
CA ASN A 582 1.25 -13.94 -10.75
C ASN A 582 2.56 -13.58 -11.48
N SER A 583 2.87 -12.29 -11.54
CA SER A 583 4.01 -11.75 -12.28
C SER A 583 5.13 -11.33 -11.34
N ARG A 584 6.34 -11.10 -11.87
CA ARG A 584 7.44 -10.49 -11.11
C ARG A 584 7.89 -9.17 -11.77
N PRO A 585 8.12 -8.09 -11.01
CA PRO A 585 8.26 -8.04 -9.53
C PRO A 585 6.99 -8.35 -8.74
N THR A 586 7.10 -8.87 -7.52
CA THR A 586 5.94 -9.13 -6.64
C THR A 586 5.27 -7.83 -6.22
N LEU A 587 4.14 -7.95 -5.51
CA LEU A 587 3.49 -6.81 -4.89
C LEU A 587 4.45 -6.05 -3.98
N GLU A 588 5.16 -6.73 -3.08
CA GLU A 588 6.11 -6.10 -2.15
C GLU A 588 7.26 -5.45 -2.91
N GLU A 589 7.87 -6.16 -3.87
CA GLU A 589 8.97 -5.63 -4.69
C GLU A 589 8.54 -4.41 -5.50
N MET A 590 7.31 -4.40 -6.02
CA MET A 590 6.76 -3.26 -6.77
C MET A 590 6.51 -2.05 -5.86
N VAL A 591 5.99 -2.27 -4.66
CA VAL A 591 5.80 -1.21 -3.65
C VAL A 591 7.15 -0.63 -3.24
N ASP A 592 8.16 -1.46 -2.99
CA ASP A 592 9.50 -1.03 -2.64
C ASP A 592 10.14 -0.21 -3.77
N LEU A 593 10.04 -0.68 -5.02
CA LEU A 593 10.53 0.03 -6.20
C LEU A 593 9.89 1.41 -6.36
N MET A 594 8.57 1.49 -6.24
CA MET A 594 7.83 2.73 -6.41
C MET A 594 8.11 3.71 -5.25
N SER A 595 8.24 3.20 -4.02
CA SER A 595 8.48 4.01 -2.81
C SER A 595 9.84 4.71 -2.82
N LYS A 596 10.81 4.28 -3.65
CA LYS A 596 12.07 5.01 -3.87
C LYS A 596 11.87 6.40 -4.47
N TYR A 597 10.79 6.59 -5.23
CA TYR A 597 10.56 7.80 -6.03
C TYR A 597 9.27 8.53 -5.66
N LYS A 598 8.39 7.89 -4.87
CA LYS A 598 7.07 8.39 -4.51
C LYS A 598 6.89 8.44 -3.00
N ARG A 599 6.30 9.53 -2.51
CA ARG A 599 6.02 9.70 -1.07
C ARG A 599 4.85 8.82 -0.64
N HIS A 600 3.85 8.71 -1.51
CA HIS A 600 2.68 7.88 -1.29
C HIS A 600 2.64 6.78 -2.36
N VAL A 601 2.50 5.54 -1.90
CA VAL A 601 2.32 4.36 -2.76
C VAL A 601 1.15 3.56 -2.21
N GLU A 602 0.18 3.32 -3.07
CA GLU A 602 -1.05 2.58 -2.78
C GLU A 602 -1.24 1.44 -3.78
N VAL A 603 -1.93 0.38 -3.38
CA VAL A 603 -2.18 -0.79 -4.23
C VAL A 603 -3.64 -1.18 -4.14
N VAL A 604 -4.34 -1.18 -5.27
CA VAL A 604 -5.74 -1.59 -5.32
C VAL A 604 -5.87 -2.98 -5.92
N PRO A 605 -6.28 -4.00 -5.15
CA PRO A 605 -6.57 -5.31 -5.71
C PRO A 605 -7.91 -5.29 -6.44
N VAL A 606 -7.91 -5.75 -7.69
CA VAL A 606 -9.09 -5.92 -8.53
C VAL A 606 -9.23 -7.40 -8.88
N ASN A 607 -10.41 -7.97 -8.60
CA ASN A 607 -10.70 -9.35 -8.94
C ASN A 607 -10.76 -9.50 -10.47
N HIS A 608 -9.70 -10.04 -11.08
CA HIS A 608 -9.62 -10.19 -12.53
C HIS A 608 -9.29 -11.61 -12.98
N ARG A 609 -10.27 -12.31 -13.55
CA ARG A 609 -10.06 -13.66 -14.06
C ARG A 609 -9.44 -13.65 -15.46
N TYR A 610 -8.14 -13.90 -15.56
CA TYR A 610 -7.49 -14.20 -16.84
C TYR A 610 -7.98 -15.53 -17.38
N SER A 611 -8.42 -15.54 -18.65
CA SER A 611 -8.78 -16.77 -19.36
C SER A 611 -7.52 -17.33 -20.02
N PHE A 612 -6.64 -17.97 -19.25
CA PHE A 612 -5.57 -18.78 -19.84
C PHE A 612 -6.20 -20.09 -20.37
N GLY A 613 -5.78 -20.52 -21.57
CA GLY A 613 -6.43 -21.60 -22.31
C GLY A 613 -6.63 -22.86 -21.47
N ASN A 614 -7.89 -23.27 -21.30
CA ASN A 614 -8.23 -24.53 -20.66
C ASN A 614 -7.79 -25.68 -21.58
N GLN A 615 -6.79 -26.46 -21.15
CA GLN A 615 -6.68 -27.84 -21.64
C GLN A 615 -7.84 -28.63 -21.04
N GLY A 616 -8.56 -29.39 -21.87
CA GLY A 616 -9.82 -30.06 -21.52
C GLY A 616 -9.74 -31.09 -20.38
N HIS A 617 -8.55 -31.38 -19.85
CA HIS A 617 -8.31 -32.38 -18.81
C HIS A 617 -8.27 -31.81 -17.38
N LYS A 618 -8.42 -30.49 -17.18
CA LYS A 618 -8.38 -29.83 -15.85
C LYS A 618 -9.72 -29.25 -15.40
N VAL A 619 -10.82 -29.97 -15.67
CA VAL A 619 -12.15 -29.62 -15.16
C VAL A 619 -12.23 -30.07 -13.69
N GLY A 620 -11.60 -29.30 -12.78
CA GLY A 620 -11.63 -29.60 -11.34
C GLY A 620 -10.62 -28.81 -10.48
N ASP A 621 -9.49 -28.39 -11.05
CA ASP A 621 -8.41 -27.70 -10.33
C ASP A 621 -8.14 -26.30 -10.92
N ASN A 622 -9.16 -25.44 -10.88
CA ASN A 622 -9.13 -24.11 -11.48
C ASN A 622 -8.33 -23.11 -10.60
N ARG A 623 -7.00 -23.23 -10.57
CA ARG A 623 -6.06 -22.22 -10.02
C ARG A 623 -5.98 -20.93 -10.86
N ASN A 624 -7.08 -20.52 -11.50
CA ASN A 624 -7.16 -19.39 -12.44
C ASN A 624 -7.75 -18.11 -11.80
N LYS A 625 -7.89 -18.04 -10.47
CA LYS A 625 -8.17 -16.78 -9.77
C LYS A 625 -6.86 -16.02 -9.59
N VAL A 626 -6.61 -15.10 -10.49
CA VAL A 626 -5.49 -14.16 -10.43
C VAL A 626 -6.07 -12.81 -10.01
N LEU A 627 -5.34 -12.02 -9.23
CA LEU A 627 -5.72 -10.64 -8.95
C LEU A 627 -4.98 -9.73 -9.93
N GLU A 628 -5.63 -8.68 -10.39
CA GLU A 628 -4.93 -7.55 -10.97
C GLU A 628 -4.69 -6.53 -9.85
N TYR A 629 -3.48 -6.00 -9.76
CA TYR A 629 -3.15 -4.91 -8.87
C TYR A 629 -3.05 -3.62 -9.68
N LEU A 630 -3.69 -2.56 -9.19
CA LEU A 630 -3.45 -1.19 -9.63
C LEU A 630 -2.52 -0.52 -8.61
N PHE A 631 -1.24 -0.40 -8.93
CA PHE A 631 -0.29 0.35 -8.10
C PHE A 631 -0.38 1.83 -8.45
N VAL A 632 -0.44 2.67 -7.43
CA VAL A 632 -0.56 4.12 -7.58
C VAL A 632 0.54 4.77 -6.78
N GLY A 633 1.33 5.62 -7.42
CA GLY A 633 2.39 6.38 -6.76
C GLY A 633 2.24 7.85 -7.06
N TYR A 634 2.14 8.70 -6.04
CA TYR A 634 1.96 10.14 -6.21
C TYR A 634 2.96 10.95 -5.37
#